data_AF-A0A357AFJ4-F1
#
_entry.id   AF-A0A357AFJ4-F1
#
_cell.length_a   1.000
_cell.length_b   1.000
_cell.length_c   1.000
_cell.angle_alpha   90.00
_cell.angle_beta   90.00
_cell.angle_gamma   90.00
#
_symmetry.space_group_name_H-M   'P 1'
#
loop_
_entity.id
_entity.type
_entity.pdbx_description
1 polymer ?
#
loop_
_entity_poly.entity_id
_entity_poly.type
_entity_poly.pdbx_seq_one_letter_code
_entity_poly.pdbx_strand_id
1 'polypeptide(L)' 'DTDTYRLYDLLVDVKIKPNGKVEVLDLDELALAFEQGLITQKQLTASLMQTKNLLDFIYSSDLPSFMLDIIRNCANREI' A
#
# COMPACT_ATOMS: atom_id res chain seq x y z
N ASP A 1 -17.13 -7.14 -24.00
CA ASP A 1 -15.72 -6.87 -23.69
C ASP A 1 -15.46 -7.17 -22.23
N THR A 2 -14.37 -7.89 -21.95
CA THR A 2 -14.03 -8.30 -20.58
C THR A 2 -12.82 -7.49 -20.13
N ASP A 3 -13.07 -6.47 -19.31
CA ASP A 3 -12.00 -5.69 -18.71
C ASP A 3 -11.19 -6.59 -17.77
N THR A 4 -9.92 -6.80 -18.11
CA THR A 4 -9.00 -7.64 -17.33
C THR A 4 -7.99 -6.76 -16.62
N TYR A 5 -8.05 -6.74 -15.29
CA TYR A 5 -7.08 -6.03 -14.45
C TYR A 5 -6.04 -7.02 -13.92
N ARG A 6 -4.76 -6.65 -13.98
CA ARG A 6 -3.66 -7.41 -13.38
C ARG A 6 -3.15 -6.65 -12.16
N LEU A 7 -3.42 -7.19 -10.97
CA LEU A 7 -2.83 -6.73 -9.72
C LEU A 7 -1.59 -7.58 -9.44
N TYR A 8 -0.48 -6.90 -9.14
CA TYR A 8 0.72 -7.54 -8.63
C TYR A 8 0.90 -7.12 -7.19
N ASP A 9 1.05 -8.08 -6.30
CA ASP A 9 1.39 -7.83 -4.90
C ASP A 9 2.80 -7.26 -4.82
N LEU A 10 2.99 -6.24 -3.97
CA LEU A 10 4.26 -5.54 -3.79
C LEU A 10 5.11 -6.16 -2.68
N LEU A 11 4.63 -7.22 -2.01
CA LEU A 11 5.30 -7.93 -0.91
C LEU A 11 5.62 -7.07 0.31
N VAL A 12 5.21 -5.79 0.34
CA VAL A 12 5.46 -4.85 1.44
C VAL A 12 4.12 -4.39 1.99
N ASP A 13 3.93 -4.64 3.28
CA ASP A 13 2.73 -4.23 4.01
C ASP A 13 2.97 -3.00 4.88
N VAL A 14 1.96 -2.14 5.00
CA VAL A 14 1.97 -0.99 5.91
C VAL A 14 0.85 -1.15 6.94
N LYS A 15 1.24 -1.32 8.20
CA LYS A 15 0.33 -1.52 9.32
C LYS A 15 0.21 -0.25 10.16
N ILE A 16 -1.02 0.23 10.32
CA ILE A 16 -1.33 1.39 11.16
C ILE A 16 -2.02 0.89 12.44
N LYS A 17 -1.44 1.21 13.60
CA LYS A 17 -1.97 0.83 14.92
C LYS A 17 -2.96 1.88 15.44
N PRO A 18 -3.87 1.51 16.37
CA PRO A 18 -4.85 2.45 16.93
C PRO A 18 -4.26 3.68 17.62
N ASN A 19 -3.01 3.60 18.07
CA ASN A 19 -2.27 4.73 18.65
C ASN A 19 -1.57 5.62 17.61
N GLY A 20 -1.84 5.42 16.32
CA GLY A 20 -1.22 6.16 15.22
C GLY A 20 0.18 5.70 14.82
N LYS A 21 0.73 4.65 15.46
CA LYS A 21 2.04 4.09 15.06
C LYS A 21 1.91 3.39 13.71
N VAL A 22 2.81 3.73 12.79
CA VAL A 22 2.95 3.10 11.47
C VAL A 22 4.12 2.12 11.49
N GLU A 23 3.93 0.91 10.97
CA GLU A 23 4.95 -0.13 10.84
C GLU A 23 4.98 -0.60 9.38
N VAL A 24 6.17 -0.57 8.77
CA VAL A 24 6.40 -1.18 7.45
C VAL A 24 6.89 -2.60 7.69
N LEU A 25 6.25 -3.56 7.04
CA LEU A 25 6.51 -5.00 7.18
C LEU A 25 7.02 -5.57 5.85
N ASP A 26 7.69 -6.72 5.93
CA ASP A 26 8.05 -7.59 4.80
C ASP A 26 8.99 -6.96 3.74
N LEU A 27 9.72 -5.90 4.12
CA LEU A 27 10.80 -5.32 3.31
C LEU A 27 11.95 -6.30 3.06
N ASP A 28 12.18 -7.21 4.00
CA ASP A 28 13.15 -8.30 3.86
C ASP A 28 12.69 -9.35 2.84
N GLU A 29 11.39 -9.67 2.78
CA GLU A 29 10.83 -10.53 1.73
C GLU A 29 10.95 -9.88 0.35
N LEU A 30 10.68 -8.58 0.24
CA LEU A 30 10.89 -7.83 -1.01
C LEU A 30 12.36 -7.88 -1.47
N ALA A 31 13.31 -7.71 -0.55
CA ALA A 31 14.73 -7.81 -0.85
C ALA A 31 15.12 -9.25 -1.29
N LEU A 32 14.64 -10.26 -0.57
CA LEU A 32 14.90 -11.66 -0.88
C LEU A 32 14.30 -12.06 -2.24
N ALA A 33 13.10 -11.59 -2.56
CA ALA A 33 12.47 -11.83 -3.86
C ALA A 33 13.30 -11.25 -5.01
N PHE A 34 13.94 -10.09 -4.79
CA PHE A 34 14.86 -9.52 -5.77
C PHE A 34 16.16 -10.34 -5.89
N GLU A 35 16.76 -10.73 -4.75
CA GLU A 35 17.96 -11.58 -4.75
C GLU A 35 17.75 -12.94 -5.43
N GLN A 36 16.55 -13.52 -5.27
CA GLN A 36 16.15 -14.77 -5.91
C GLN A 36 15.72 -14.61 -7.37
N GLY A 37 15.68 -13.37 -7.90
CA GLY A 37 15.27 -13.09 -9.27
C GLY A 37 13.77 -13.28 -9.55
N LEU A 38 12.93 -13.32 -8.50
CA LEU A 38 11.48 -13.42 -8.62
C LEU A 38 10.85 -12.11 -9.11
N ILE A 39 11.51 -10.98 -8.86
CA ILE A 39 11.11 -9.66 -9.33
C ILE A 39 12.27 -8.94 -10.01
N THR A 40 11.94 -8.08 -10.96
CA THR A 40 12.90 -7.22 -11.66
C THR A 40 13.28 -6.00 -10.82
N GLN A 41 14.43 -5.38 -11.13
CA GLN A 41 14.82 -4.11 -10.52
C GLN A 41 13.74 -3.03 -10.66
N LYS A 42 13.04 -3.00 -11.81
CA LYS A 42 11.94 -2.07 -12.04
C LYS A 42 10.76 -2.31 -11.08
N GLN A 43 10.42 -3.57 -10.81
CA GLN A 43 9.38 -3.93 -9.84
C GLN A 43 9.80 -3.61 -8.41
N LEU A 44 11.05 -3.87 -8.03
CA LEU A 44 11.60 -3.48 -6.73
C LEU A 44 11.49 -1.97 -6.52
N THR A 45 12.01 -1.17 -7.46
CA THR A 45 11.95 0.29 -7.38
C THR A 45 10.50 0.81 -7.35
N ALA A 46 9.61 0.23 -8.17
CA ALA A 46 8.20 0.62 -8.19
C ALA A 46 7.50 0.32 -6.86
N SER A 47 7.83 -0.79 -6.21
CA SER A 47 7.29 -1.18 -4.90
C SER A 47 7.75 -0.18 -3.84
N LEU A 48 9.05 0.11 -3.76
CA LEU A 48 9.61 1.07 -2.82
C LEU A 48 9.05 2.49 -3.00
N MET A 49 8.87 2.94 -4.24
CA MET A 49 8.29 4.26 -4.53
C MET A 49 6.80 4.31 -4.16
N GLN A 50 6.03 3.24 -4.37
CA GLN A 50 4.64 3.16 -3.92
C GLN A 50 4.55 3.18 -2.39
N THR A 51 5.37 2.39 -1.70
CA THR A 51 5.42 2.41 -0.23
C THR A 51 5.77 3.80 0.29
N LYS A 52 6.77 4.48 -0.30
CA LYS A 52 7.12 5.86 0.04
C LYS A 52 5.92 6.80 -0.11
N ASN A 53 5.25 6.78 -1.26
CA ASN A 53 4.11 7.66 -1.51
C ASN A 53 2.95 7.40 -0.54
N LEU A 54 2.70 6.14 -0.19
CA LEU A 54 1.70 5.76 0.81
C LEU A 54 2.09 6.29 2.20
N LEU A 55 3.35 6.15 2.61
CA LEU A 55 3.84 6.68 3.88
C LEU A 55 3.76 8.21 3.92
N ASP A 56 4.19 8.89 2.85
CA ASP A 56 4.08 10.34 2.72
C ASP A 56 2.62 10.78 2.85
N PHE A 57 1.68 10.06 2.24
CA PHE A 57 0.25 10.29 2.40
C PHE A 57 -0.23 10.07 3.84
N ILE A 58 0.16 8.96 4.47
CA ILE A 58 -0.21 8.63 5.85
C ILE A 58 0.27 9.71 6.83
N TYR A 59 1.49 10.22 6.63
CA TYR A 59 2.08 11.22 7.52
C TYR A 59 1.62 12.65 7.24
N SER A 60 1.16 12.96 6.02
CA SER A 60 0.69 14.30 5.65
C SER A 60 -0.82 14.51 5.75
N SER A 61 -1.59 13.43 5.79
CA SER A 61 -3.06 13.47 5.72
C SER A 61 -3.72 13.18 7.07
N ASP A 62 -4.92 13.73 7.29
CA ASP A 62 -5.83 13.23 8.32
C ASP A 62 -6.43 11.90 7.86
N LEU A 63 -5.62 10.85 8.00
CA LEU A 63 -5.94 9.51 7.53
C LEU A 63 -7.28 8.98 8.07
N PRO A 64 -7.68 9.23 9.34
CA PRO A 64 -9.03 8.96 9.82
C PRO A 64 -10.14 9.59 8.96
N SER A 65 -10.04 10.87 8.60
CA SER A 65 -11.04 11.55 7.77
C SER A 65 -11.10 10.93 6.37
N PHE A 66 -9.94 10.66 5.76
CA PHE A 66 -9.87 10.03 4.44
C PHE A 66 -10.44 8.60 4.44
N MET A 67 -10.11 7.80 5.45
CA MET A 67 -10.66 6.45 5.64
C MET A 67 -12.17 6.47 5.82
N LEU A 68 -12.70 7.43 6.58
CA LEU A 68 -14.14 7.62 6.73
C LEU A 68 -14.80 7.97 5.40
N ASP A 69 -14.17 8.79 4.58
CA ASP A 69 -14.69 9.16 3.27
C ASP A 69 -14.66 7.98 2.28
N ILE A 70 -13.62 7.15 2.30
CA ILE A 70 -13.61 5.89 1.54
C ILE A 70 -14.73 4.96 2.02
N ILE A 71 -14.85 4.74 3.32
CA ILE A 71 -15.88 3.85 3.89
C ILE A 71 -17.28 4.38 3.53
N ARG A 72 -17.51 5.70 3.61
CA ARG A 72 -18.78 6.34 3.22
C ARG A 72 -19.09 6.12 1.74
N ASN A 73 -18.11 6.34 0.86
CA ASN A 73 -18.26 6.15 -0.58
C ASN A 73 -18.45 4.68 -0.96
N CYS A 74 -17.75 3.76 -0.30
CA CYS A 74 -17.92 2.32 -0.52
C CYS A 74 -19.22 1.77 0.08
N ALA A 75 -19.75 2.39 1.12
CA ALA A 75 -20.96 1.93 1.81
C ALA A 75 -22.28 2.41 1.18
N ASN A 76 -22.27 3.27 0.15
CA ASN A 76 -23.49 3.86 -0.45
C ASN A 76 -24.50 4.33 0.61
N ARG A 77 -24.03 4.99 1.67
CA ARG A 77 -24.92 5.62 2.65
C ARG A 77 -24.75 7.13 2.60
N GLU A 78 -25.57 7.76 1.75
CA GLU A 78 -26.08 9.09 2.05
C GLU A 78 -26.83 8.98 3.39
N ILE A 79 -26.45 9.77 4.38
CA ILE A 79 -27.25 10.00 5.59
C ILE A 79 -27.99 11.31 5.40
#